data_AF-A0A7V5SJT1-F1
#
_entry.id   AF-A0A7V5SJT1-F1
#
_cell.length_a   1.000
_cell.length_b   1.000
_cell.length_c   1.000
_cell.angle_alpha   90.00
_cell.angle_beta   90.00
_cell.angle_gamma   90.00
#
_symmetry.space_group_name_H-M   'P 1'
#
loop_
_entity.id
_entity.type
_entity.pdbx_description
1 polymer ?
#
loop_
_entity_poly.entity_id
_entity_poly.type
_entity_poly.pdbx_seq_one_letter_code
_entity_poly.pdbx_strand_id
1 'polypeptide(L)'
;GQERAFRWTAARGMQDLGTLGGDWSWANGVSADGSVVVGWAENAAGRWRAFRWTAARGMQDLGTLGGDESSANGVSADGSVVVGWARNAAGQERAFRWTAARGMQDLGTLGGNGSVAQGVSADGSVVVGWARNAAGQERAFRWTAARGMEDLNLTYAHLLTDDSELYRANAISPDGRYIVGWGYNAATGREEAFLLDTRRTWR
;
A
#
# COMPACT_ATOMS: atom_id res chain seq x y z
N GLY A 1 10.52 25.10 5.28
CA GLY A 1 9.96 24.66 6.57
C GLY A 1 10.06 23.15 6.62
N GLN A 2 10.19 22.56 7.82
CA GLN A 2 10.12 21.11 7.98
C GLN A 2 8.65 20.67 7.91
N GLU A 3 8.35 19.64 7.12
CA GLU A 3 6.99 19.09 7.01
C GLU A 3 6.74 18.07 8.12
N ARG A 4 5.54 18.12 8.71
CA ARG A 4 5.16 17.32 9.87
C ARG A 4 3.79 16.71 9.66
N ALA A 5 3.69 15.41 9.91
CA ALA A 5 2.43 14.71 9.96
C ALA A 5 1.61 15.29 11.13
N PHE A 6 0.40 15.74 10.85
CA PHE A 6 -0.53 16.21 11.85
C PHE A 6 -1.88 15.51 11.73
N ARG A 7 -2.63 15.47 12.83
CA ARG A 7 -4.06 15.14 12.84
C ARG A 7 -4.83 16.36 13.30
N TRP A 8 -5.98 16.62 12.68
CA TRP A 8 -6.91 17.65 13.14
C TRP A 8 -8.19 17.03 13.70
N THR A 9 -8.70 17.59 14.79
CA THR A 9 -10.05 17.29 15.29
C THR A 9 -10.75 18.57 15.70
N ALA A 10 -12.09 18.60 15.60
CA ALA A 10 -12.86 19.77 16.04
C ALA A 10 -12.64 20.10 17.53
N ALA A 11 -12.42 19.09 18.37
CA ALA A 11 -12.25 19.27 19.81
C ALA A 11 -10.84 19.72 20.24
N ARG A 12 -9.79 19.38 19.48
CA ARG A 12 -8.39 19.64 19.86
C ARG A 12 -7.60 20.50 18.87
N GLY A 13 -8.21 20.86 17.73
CA GLY A 13 -7.51 21.51 16.64
C GLY A 13 -6.44 20.62 16.02
N MET A 14 -5.37 21.25 15.52
CA MET A 14 -4.22 20.59 14.91
C MET A 14 -3.31 20.00 15.98
N GLN A 15 -2.92 18.75 15.80
CA GLN A 15 -2.01 18.00 16.67
C GLN A 15 -0.85 17.46 15.83
N ASP A 16 0.38 17.90 16.11
CA ASP A 16 1.59 17.28 15.57
C ASP A 16 1.69 15.83 16.07
N LEU A 17 1.95 14.90 15.15
CA LEU A 17 2.12 13.47 15.45
C LEU A 17 3.55 13.11 15.82
N GLY A 18 4.51 14.01 15.58
CA GLY A 18 5.91 13.80 15.87
C GLY A 18 6.73 13.31 14.67
N THR A 19 7.95 12.86 14.97
CA THR A 19 8.84 12.11 14.08
C THR A 19 9.43 10.92 14.83
N LEU A 20 10.28 10.13 14.16
CA LEU A 20 11.04 9.02 14.76
C LEU A 20 12.45 9.48 15.22
N GLY A 21 12.59 10.77 15.53
CA GLY A 21 13.84 11.40 15.95
C GLY A 21 14.57 12.20 14.86
N GLY A 22 14.07 12.19 13.62
CA GLY A 22 14.50 13.10 12.54
C GLY A 22 13.58 14.31 12.38
N ASP A 23 13.67 14.99 11.23
CA ASP A 23 13.03 16.29 11.02
C ASP A 23 11.66 16.19 10.34
N TRP A 24 11.47 15.20 9.46
CA TRP A 24 10.33 15.13 8.55
C TRP A 24 9.36 14.00 8.87
N SER A 25 8.06 14.27 8.75
CA SER A 25 7.04 13.21 8.75
C SER A 25 5.88 13.55 7.83
N TRP A 26 5.27 12.52 7.24
CA TRP A 26 4.15 12.64 6.32
C TRP A 26 3.11 11.55 6.60
N ALA A 27 1.84 11.95 6.72
CA ALA A 27 0.73 11.01 6.89
C ALA A 27 0.12 10.66 5.52
N ASN A 28 0.01 9.36 5.22
CA ASN A 28 -0.55 8.85 3.97
C ASN A 28 -1.93 8.19 4.16
N GLY A 29 -2.22 7.66 5.34
CA GLY A 29 -3.43 6.91 5.59
C GLY A 29 -3.94 7.03 7.02
N VAL A 30 -5.22 6.77 7.20
CA VAL A 30 -5.90 6.81 8.49
C VAL A 30 -6.94 5.67 8.59
N SER A 31 -7.10 5.08 9.77
CA SER A 31 -8.15 4.09 10.04
C SER A 31 -9.55 4.74 9.98
N ALA A 32 -10.58 3.92 9.84
CA ALA A 32 -11.95 4.41 9.64
C ALA A 32 -12.46 5.28 10.81
N ASP A 33 -12.02 4.99 12.02
CA ASP A 33 -12.35 5.73 13.25
C ASP A 33 -11.38 6.90 13.55
N GLY A 34 -10.35 7.10 12.72
CA GLY A 34 -9.35 8.14 12.94
C GLY A 34 -8.39 7.88 14.10
N SER A 35 -8.38 6.68 14.69
CA SER A 35 -7.55 6.35 15.86
C SER A 35 -6.11 5.96 15.50
N VAL A 36 -5.89 5.50 14.27
CA VAL A 36 -4.58 5.10 13.74
C VAL A 36 -4.24 5.94 12.52
N VAL A 37 -3.07 6.56 12.51
CA VAL A 37 -2.50 7.27 11.36
C VAL A 37 -1.23 6.54 10.91
N VAL A 38 -1.02 6.39 9.61
CA VAL A 38 0.16 5.75 9.04
C VAL A 38 0.80 6.65 7.98
N GLY A 39 2.08 6.44 7.74
CA GLY A 39 2.83 7.18 6.74
C GLY A 39 4.32 6.87 6.83
N TRP A 40 5.15 7.88 6.57
CA TRP A 40 6.59 7.79 6.78
C TRP A 40 7.11 8.95 7.63
N ALA A 41 8.18 8.69 8.37
CA ALA A 41 8.88 9.70 9.14
C ALA A 41 10.38 9.43 9.12
N GLU A 42 11.18 10.48 9.23
CA GLU A 42 12.61 10.36 9.42
C GLU A 42 12.93 9.91 10.83
N ASN A 43 13.84 8.94 10.92
CA ASN A 43 14.49 8.59 12.18
C ASN A 43 15.72 9.47 12.44
N ALA A 44 16.36 9.31 13.60
CA ALA A 44 17.55 10.08 13.97
C ALA A 44 18.76 9.91 13.02
N ALA A 45 18.74 8.90 12.14
CA ALA A 45 19.76 8.69 11.11
C ALA A 45 19.36 9.31 9.75
N GLY A 46 18.28 10.08 9.68
CA GLY A 46 17.78 10.71 8.45
C GLY A 46 17.14 9.73 7.46
N ARG A 47 16.80 8.51 7.89
CA ARG A 47 16.20 7.50 7.00
C ARG A 47 14.68 7.51 7.13
N TRP A 48 13.98 7.33 6.01
CA TRP A 48 12.53 7.23 5.98
C TRP A 48 12.07 5.89 6.52
N ARG A 49 11.15 5.93 7.48
CA ARG A 49 10.59 4.76 8.13
C ARG A 49 9.08 4.80 8.10
N ALA A 50 8.48 3.70 7.69
CA ALA A 50 7.05 3.50 7.82
C ALA A 50 6.68 3.61 9.31
N PHE A 51 5.67 4.42 9.62
CA PHE A 51 5.17 4.56 10.98
C PHE A 51 3.72 4.14 11.12
N ARG A 52 3.37 3.76 12.35
CA ARG A 52 1.99 3.70 12.85
C ARG A 52 1.87 4.57 14.09
N TRP A 53 0.97 5.54 14.07
CA TRP A 53 0.72 6.44 15.18
C TRP A 53 -0.61 6.12 15.84
N THR A 54 -0.63 6.18 17.17
CA THR A 54 -1.87 6.20 17.97
C THR A 54 -1.75 7.22 19.08
N ALA A 55 -2.88 7.77 19.53
CA ALA A 55 -2.88 8.72 20.64
C ALA A 55 -2.28 8.14 21.94
N ALA A 56 -2.40 6.83 22.16
CA ALA A 56 -1.90 6.18 23.37
C ALA A 56 -0.40 5.88 23.37
N ARG A 57 0.20 5.67 22.19
CA ARG A 57 1.61 5.24 22.07
C ARG A 57 2.52 6.22 21.32
N GLY A 58 1.95 7.25 20.71
CA GLY A 58 2.68 8.11 19.79
C GLY A 58 3.07 7.37 18.52
N MET A 59 4.15 7.82 17.87
CA MET A 59 4.67 7.28 16.63
C MET A 59 5.51 6.01 16.87
N GLN A 60 5.17 4.93 16.17
CA GLN A 60 5.89 3.66 16.20
C GLN A 60 6.56 3.40 14.86
N ASP A 61 7.88 3.17 14.84
CA ASP A 61 8.60 2.66 13.66
C ASP A 61 8.17 1.20 13.39
N LEU A 62 7.80 0.91 12.14
CA LEU A 62 7.34 -0.41 11.72
C LEU A 62 8.44 -1.34 11.20
N GLY A 63 9.65 -0.83 11.02
CA GLY A 63 10.77 -1.60 10.49
C GLY A 63 11.01 -1.41 8.99
N THR A 64 11.91 -2.24 8.46
CA THR A 64 12.16 -2.46 7.04
C THR A 64 12.28 -3.96 6.77
N LEU A 65 12.39 -4.35 5.50
CA LEU A 65 12.65 -5.74 5.09
C LEU A 65 14.15 -6.07 5.03
N GLY A 66 14.94 -5.40 5.88
CA GLY A 66 16.41 -5.53 5.92
C GLY A 66 17.17 -4.43 5.16
N GLY A 67 16.46 -3.57 4.41
CA GLY A 67 17.02 -2.36 3.82
C GLY A 67 16.96 -1.14 4.74
N ASP A 68 17.18 0.04 4.17
CA ASP A 68 17.30 1.31 4.88
C ASP A 68 15.98 2.10 4.99
N GLU A 69 15.10 1.99 4.00
CA GLU A 69 13.89 2.81 3.90
C GLU A 69 12.57 2.01 3.85
N SER A 70 11.51 2.60 4.40
CA SER A 70 10.13 2.12 4.27
C SER A 70 9.11 3.27 4.32
N SER A 71 7.94 3.04 3.73
CA SER A 71 6.78 3.95 3.81
C SER A 71 5.48 3.15 3.88
N ALA A 72 4.57 3.55 4.78
CA ALA A 72 3.21 3.04 4.80
C ALA A 72 2.31 3.90 3.91
N ASN A 73 1.53 3.25 3.04
CA ASN A 73 0.61 3.91 2.12
C ASN A 73 -0.86 3.72 2.51
N GLY A 74 -1.18 2.63 3.21
CA GLY A 74 -2.56 2.29 3.56
C GLY A 74 -2.69 1.57 4.89
N VAL A 75 -3.88 1.65 5.47
CA VAL A 75 -4.21 0.99 6.73
C VAL A 75 -5.66 0.47 6.67
N SER A 76 -5.88 -0.71 7.23
CA SER A 76 -7.20 -1.33 7.38
C SER A 76 -8.12 -0.51 8.28
N ALA A 77 -9.43 -0.79 8.22
CA ALA A 77 -10.45 0.02 8.89
C ALA A 77 -10.29 0.04 10.41
N ASP A 78 -9.85 -1.07 11.00
CA ASP A 78 -9.58 -1.21 12.45
C ASP A 78 -8.14 -0.82 12.85
N GLY A 79 -7.31 -0.42 11.88
CA GLY A 79 -5.93 -0.01 12.15
C GLY A 79 -4.96 -1.14 12.50
N SER A 80 -5.35 -2.41 12.30
CA SER A 80 -4.56 -3.59 12.69
C SER A 80 -3.56 -4.04 11.62
N VAL A 81 -3.89 -3.80 10.35
CA VAL A 81 -3.07 -4.11 9.17
C VAL A 81 -2.62 -2.81 8.51
N VAL A 82 -1.31 -2.68 8.29
CA VAL A 82 -0.67 -1.56 7.57
C VAL A 82 0.01 -2.11 6.32
N VAL A 83 -0.09 -1.41 5.19
CA VAL A 83 0.53 -1.81 3.93
C VAL A 83 1.32 -0.66 3.33
N GLY A 84 2.31 -0.99 2.51
CA GLY A 84 3.15 -0.01 1.81
C GLY A 84 4.31 -0.67 1.10
N TRP A 85 5.46 -0.01 1.10
CA TRP A 85 6.70 -0.54 0.56
C TRP A 85 7.86 -0.40 1.54
N ALA A 86 8.81 -1.32 1.45
CA ALA A 86 10.06 -1.26 2.19
C ALA A 86 11.18 -1.81 1.33
N ARG A 87 12.39 -1.27 1.50
CA ARG A 87 13.58 -1.85 0.88
C ARG A 87 13.99 -3.13 1.61
N ASN A 88 14.29 -4.16 0.83
CA ASN A 88 14.93 -5.37 1.33
C ASN A 88 16.46 -5.20 1.46
N ALA A 89 17.17 -6.22 1.93
CA ALA A 89 18.62 -6.19 2.07
C ALA A 89 19.40 -5.96 0.75
N ALA A 90 18.77 -6.22 -0.40
CA ALA A 90 19.32 -5.94 -1.72
C ALA A 90 18.97 -4.52 -2.25
N GLY A 91 18.32 -3.69 -1.43
CA GLY A 91 17.89 -2.34 -1.81
C GLY A 91 16.67 -2.29 -2.72
N GLN A 92 15.99 -3.42 -2.96
CA GLN A 92 14.81 -3.50 -3.82
C GLN A 92 13.56 -3.12 -3.06
N GLU A 93 12.67 -2.34 -3.68
CA GLU A 93 11.35 -2.04 -3.14
C GLU A 93 10.46 -3.27 -3.13
N ARG A 94 9.88 -3.57 -1.97
CA ARG A 94 9.00 -4.71 -1.78
C ARG A 94 7.73 -4.25 -1.09
N ALA A 95 6.59 -4.63 -1.67
CA ALA A 95 5.30 -4.46 -1.05
C ALA A 95 5.31 -5.22 0.28
N PHE A 96 4.85 -4.58 1.34
CA PHE A 96 4.74 -5.22 2.64
C PHE A 96 3.31 -5.20 3.17
N ARG A 97 3.04 -6.16 4.06
CA ARG A 97 1.93 -6.16 5.00
C ARG A 97 2.48 -6.26 6.41
N TRP A 98 2.08 -5.35 7.29
CA TRP A 98 2.51 -5.31 8.68
C TRP A 98 1.34 -5.59 9.61
N THR A 99 1.60 -6.36 10.66
CA THR A 99 0.71 -6.52 11.82
C THR A 99 1.54 -6.51 13.09
N ALA A 100 0.95 -6.07 14.20
CA ALA A 100 1.64 -6.08 15.49
C ALA A 100 2.15 -7.48 15.90
N ALA A 101 1.43 -8.54 15.52
CA ALA A 101 1.78 -9.92 15.88
C ALA A 101 2.93 -10.52 15.06
N ARG A 102 3.10 -10.09 13.80
CA ARG A 102 4.07 -10.71 12.87
C ARG A 102 5.17 -9.75 12.40
N GLY A 103 5.07 -8.47 12.72
CA GLY A 103 5.94 -7.46 12.13
C GLY A 103 5.69 -7.30 10.64
N MET A 104 6.72 -6.84 9.93
CA MET A 104 6.68 -6.56 8.49
C MET A 104 6.87 -7.86 7.68
N GLN A 105 5.90 -8.18 6.84
CA GLN A 105 5.91 -9.32 5.93
C GLN A 105 6.08 -8.84 4.48
N ASP A 106 7.07 -9.38 3.76
CA ASP A 106 7.24 -9.19 2.32
C ASP A 106 6.13 -9.94 1.56
N LEU A 107 5.47 -9.26 0.61
CA LEU A 107 4.39 -9.82 -0.20
C LEU A 107 4.84 -10.43 -1.53
N GLY A 108 6.12 -10.27 -1.89
CA GLY A 108 6.67 -10.75 -3.16
C GLY A 108 6.62 -9.73 -4.29
N THR A 109 6.91 -10.21 -5.50
CA THR A 109 6.77 -9.49 -6.78
C THR A 109 6.11 -10.44 -7.80
N LEU A 110 5.88 -9.97 -9.03
CA LEU A 110 5.39 -10.80 -10.14
C LEU A 110 6.56 -11.44 -10.94
N GLY A 111 7.71 -11.65 -10.29
CA GLY A 111 8.93 -12.16 -10.90
C GLY A 111 9.97 -11.10 -11.26
N GLY A 112 9.61 -9.81 -11.15
CA GLY A 112 10.53 -8.69 -11.32
C GLY A 112 11.17 -8.24 -9.99
N ASN A 113 11.80 -7.06 -10.01
CA ASN A 113 12.62 -6.55 -8.90
C ASN A 113 11.94 -5.51 -7.99
N GLY A 114 10.64 -5.25 -8.15
CA GLY A 114 9.96 -4.19 -7.42
C GLY A 114 8.47 -4.46 -7.21
N SER A 115 7.95 -4.07 -6.06
CA SER A 115 6.51 -4.03 -5.78
C SER A 115 6.16 -2.98 -4.72
N VAL A 116 4.95 -2.43 -4.81
CA VAL A 116 4.42 -1.44 -3.86
C VAL A 116 2.95 -1.72 -3.60
N ALA A 117 2.56 -1.85 -2.32
CA ALA A 117 1.16 -1.87 -1.93
C ALA A 117 0.61 -0.44 -1.80
N GLN A 118 -0.55 -0.20 -2.41
CA GLN A 118 -1.24 1.10 -2.44
C GLN A 118 -2.48 1.09 -1.53
N GLY A 119 -3.25 -0.01 -1.52
CA GLY A 119 -4.50 -0.11 -0.80
C GLY A 119 -4.70 -1.44 -0.10
N VAL A 120 -5.57 -1.45 0.91
CA VAL A 120 -5.93 -2.64 1.69
C VAL A 120 -7.43 -2.61 2.01
N SER A 121 -8.09 -3.78 1.99
CA SER A 121 -9.50 -3.92 2.38
C SER A 121 -9.73 -3.62 3.86
N ALA A 122 -10.98 -3.39 4.26
CA ALA A 122 -11.32 -2.99 5.63
C ALA A 122 -10.91 -4.04 6.67
N ASP A 123 -11.02 -5.33 6.33
CA ASP A 123 -10.61 -6.47 7.15
C ASP A 123 -9.12 -6.82 7.02
N GLY A 124 -8.37 -6.10 6.19
CA GLY A 124 -6.94 -6.35 5.99
C GLY A 124 -6.59 -7.64 5.24
N SER A 125 -7.57 -8.29 4.59
CA SER A 125 -7.41 -9.59 3.93
C SER A 125 -6.96 -9.49 2.47
N VAL A 126 -7.27 -8.38 1.80
CA VAL A 126 -6.90 -8.12 0.41
C VAL A 126 -6.03 -6.87 0.32
N VAL A 127 -4.88 -7.00 -0.35
CA VAL A 127 -3.95 -5.90 -0.62
C VAL A 127 -3.86 -5.68 -2.13
N VAL A 128 -3.82 -4.44 -2.58
CA VAL A 128 -3.66 -4.09 -4.00
C VAL A 128 -2.52 -3.10 -4.19
N GLY A 129 -1.97 -3.08 -5.40
CA GLY A 129 -0.88 -2.20 -5.76
C GLY A 129 -0.35 -2.48 -7.14
N TRP A 130 0.95 -2.28 -7.33
CA TRP A 130 1.65 -2.65 -8.55
C TRP A 130 2.93 -3.40 -8.24
N ALA A 131 3.34 -4.25 -9.18
CA ALA A 131 4.57 -5.00 -9.10
C ALA A 131 5.17 -5.14 -10.50
N ARG A 132 6.49 -5.30 -10.57
CA ARG A 132 7.18 -5.63 -11.81
C ARG A 132 7.10 -7.12 -12.07
N ASN A 133 6.76 -7.48 -13.31
CA ASN A 133 6.86 -8.86 -13.78
C ASN A 133 8.30 -9.20 -14.22
N ALA A 134 8.54 -10.44 -14.66
CA ALA A 134 9.87 -10.88 -15.11
C ALA A 134 10.41 -10.10 -16.32
N ALA A 135 9.53 -9.49 -17.12
CA ALA A 135 9.90 -8.60 -18.23
C ALA A 135 10.17 -7.15 -17.79
N GLY A 136 10.05 -6.85 -16.49
CA GLY A 136 10.25 -5.51 -15.93
C GLY A 136 9.05 -4.58 -16.07
N GLN A 137 7.93 -5.05 -16.61
CA GLN A 137 6.73 -4.25 -16.82
C GLN A 137 5.96 -4.08 -15.51
N GLU A 138 5.43 -2.88 -15.28
CA GLU A 138 4.50 -2.64 -14.16
C GLU A 138 3.14 -3.29 -14.45
N ARG A 139 2.66 -4.03 -13.46
CA ARG A 139 1.39 -4.75 -13.51
C ARG A 139 0.64 -4.53 -12.21
N ALA A 140 -0.64 -4.24 -12.33
CA ALA A 140 -1.51 -4.14 -11.17
C ALA A 140 -1.63 -5.53 -10.51
N PHE A 141 -1.51 -5.59 -9.19
CA PHE A 141 -1.65 -6.84 -8.46
C PHE A 141 -2.79 -6.80 -7.44
N ARG A 142 -3.28 -8.00 -7.11
CA ARG A 142 -4.04 -8.28 -5.89
C ARG A 142 -3.32 -9.37 -5.10
N TRP A 143 -3.25 -9.21 -3.79
CA TRP A 143 -2.64 -10.17 -2.88
C TRP A 143 -3.64 -10.63 -1.82
N THR A 144 -3.59 -11.92 -1.51
CA THR A 144 -4.23 -12.50 -0.32
C THR A 144 -3.30 -13.51 0.33
N ALA A 145 -3.48 -13.74 1.64
CA ALA A 145 -2.67 -14.73 2.36
C ALA A 145 -2.79 -16.15 1.76
N ALA A 146 -3.93 -16.49 1.16
CA ALA A 146 -4.19 -17.82 0.61
C ALA A 146 -3.57 -18.03 -0.79
N ARG A 147 -3.43 -16.97 -1.60
CA ARG A 147 -3.06 -17.07 -3.02
C ARG A 147 -1.74 -16.38 -3.37
N GLY A 148 -1.16 -15.61 -2.44
CA GLY A 148 -0.01 -14.77 -2.74
C GLY A 148 -0.38 -13.61 -3.65
N MET A 149 0.63 -13.07 -4.36
CA MET A 149 0.47 -11.96 -5.30
C MET A 149 0.01 -12.48 -6.66
N GLU A 150 -1.08 -11.91 -7.17
CA GLU A 150 -1.70 -12.27 -8.44
C GLU A 150 -1.67 -11.08 -9.39
N ASP A 151 -1.23 -11.29 -10.64
CA ASP A 151 -1.32 -10.29 -11.70
C ASP A 151 -2.79 -10.14 -12.13
N LEU A 152 -3.31 -8.92 -12.09
CA LEU A 152 -4.69 -8.65 -12.51
C LEU A 152 -4.89 -8.85 -14.01
N ASN A 153 -3.84 -8.64 -14.83
CA ASN A 153 -3.87 -8.84 -16.28
C ASN A 153 -4.04 -10.31 -16.65
N LEU A 154 -3.61 -11.23 -15.78
CA LEU A 154 -3.79 -12.67 -15.97
C LEU A 154 -5.10 -13.14 -15.33
N THR A 155 -5.33 -12.71 -14.09
CA THR A 155 -6.47 -13.18 -13.28
C THR A 155 -7.82 -12.73 -13.86
N TYR A 156 -7.86 -11.54 -14.44
CA TYR A 156 -9.07 -10.92 -14.99
C TYR A 156 -8.98 -10.66 -16.49
N ALA A 157 -8.08 -11.35 -17.21
CA ALA A 157 -7.89 -11.22 -18.66
C ALA A 157 -9.22 -11.27 -19.43
N HIS A 158 -10.13 -12.16 -19.03
CA HIS A 158 -11.46 -12.34 -19.63
C HIS A 158 -12.41 -11.13 -19.51
N LEU A 159 -12.08 -10.16 -18.65
CA LEU A 159 -12.83 -8.90 -18.50
C LEU A 159 -12.21 -7.75 -19.29
N LEU A 160 -11.01 -7.95 -19.86
CA LEU A 160 -10.28 -6.92 -20.57
C LEU A 160 -10.57 -7.02 -22.07
N THR A 161 -10.50 -5.87 -22.75
CA THR A 161 -10.35 -5.89 -24.21
C THR A 161 -8.96 -6.43 -24.52
N ASP A 162 -8.84 -7.23 -25.58
CA ASP A 162 -7.54 -7.75 -26.06
C ASP A 162 -6.50 -6.61 -26.14
N ASP A 163 -5.27 -6.92 -25.74
CA ASP A 163 -4.12 -5.99 -25.64
C ASP A 163 -4.27 -4.83 -24.63
N SER A 164 -5.34 -4.79 -23.82
CA SER A 164 -5.43 -3.85 -22.70
C SER A 164 -4.62 -4.31 -21.51
N GLU A 165 -4.00 -3.37 -20.81
CA GLU A 165 -3.12 -3.66 -19.67
C GLU A 165 -3.47 -2.81 -18.45
N LEU A 166 -3.61 -3.44 -17.29
CA LEU A 166 -3.77 -2.79 -15.99
C LEU A 166 -2.39 -2.57 -15.36
N TYR A 167 -1.99 -1.31 -15.20
CA TYR A 167 -0.65 -0.95 -14.73
C TYR A 167 -0.56 -0.81 -13.20
N ARG A 168 -1.50 -0.08 -12.59
CA ARG A 168 -1.50 0.12 -11.13
C ARG A 168 -2.91 0.05 -10.56
N ALA A 169 -3.06 -0.70 -9.48
CA ALA A 169 -4.24 -0.62 -8.62
C ALA A 169 -3.95 0.37 -7.47
N ASN A 170 -4.72 1.45 -7.39
CA ASN A 170 -4.52 2.53 -6.43
C ASN A 170 -5.35 2.36 -5.16
N ALA A 171 -6.55 1.77 -5.26
CA ALA A 171 -7.39 1.54 -4.10
C ALA A 171 -8.30 0.33 -4.29
N ILE A 172 -8.80 -0.18 -3.16
CA ILE A 172 -9.74 -1.30 -3.10
C ILE A 172 -10.90 -0.95 -2.17
N SER A 173 -12.10 -1.39 -2.49
CA SER A 173 -13.27 -1.19 -1.64
C SER A 173 -13.15 -1.91 -0.29
N PRO A 174 -13.88 -1.45 0.75
CA PRO A 174 -13.85 -2.07 2.08
C PRO A 174 -14.10 -3.59 2.09
N ASP A 175 -15.01 -4.06 1.24
CA ASP A 175 -15.37 -5.49 1.09
C ASP A 175 -14.36 -6.30 0.25
N GLY A 176 -13.29 -5.66 -0.24
CA GLY A 176 -12.25 -6.32 -1.03
C GLY A 176 -12.66 -6.65 -2.48
N ARG A 177 -13.79 -6.11 -2.96
CA ARG A 177 -14.37 -6.50 -4.25
C ARG A 177 -13.98 -5.59 -5.41
N TYR A 178 -14.04 -4.28 -5.24
CA TYR A 178 -13.84 -3.32 -6.31
C TYR A 178 -12.45 -2.73 -6.24
N ILE A 179 -11.73 -2.76 -7.34
CA ILE A 179 -10.38 -2.21 -7.45
C ILE A 179 -10.41 -1.05 -8.43
N VAL A 180 -9.84 0.08 -8.06
CA VAL A 180 -9.65 1.22 -8.96
C VAL A 180 -8.18 1.46 -9.22
N GLY A 181 -7.87 1.97 -10.40
CA GLY A 181 -6.49 2.15 -10.84
C GLY A 181 -6.42 2.79 -12.22
N TRP A 182 -5.30 2.61 -12.90
CA TRP A 182 -5.13 3.04 -14.28
C TRP A 182 -4.31 2.04 -15.09
N GLY A 183 -4.48 2.10 -16.41
CA GLY A 183 -3.90 1.15 -17.36
C GLY A 183 -4.05 1.64 -18.80
N TYR A 184 -3.54 0.88 -19.75
CA TYR A 184 -3.74 1.11 -21.18
C TYR A 184 -5.01 0.42 -21.66
N ASN A 185 -5.88 1.18 -22.32
CA ASN A 185 -7.08 0.70 -22.97
C ASN A 185 -6.84 0.60 -24.48
N ALA A 186 -6.75 -0.62 -25.00
CA ALA A 186 -6.48 -0.86 -26.42
C ALA A 186 -7.64 -0.44 -27.32
N ALA A 187 -8.90 -0.44 -26.83
CA ALA A 187 -10.05 -0.01 -27.61
C ALA A 187 -10.02 1.50 -27.92
N THR A 188 -9.41 2.31 -27.05
CA THR A 188 -9.32 3.77 -27.21
C THR A 188 -7.91 4.23 -27.59
N GLY A 189 -6.89 3.38 -27.41
CA GLY A 189 -5.49 3.70 -27.63
C GLY A 189 -4.91 4.67 -26.59
N ARG A 190 -5.43 4.66 -25.35
CA ARG A 190 -5.11 5.65 -24.31
C ARG A 190 -4.82 5.01 -22.96
N GLU A 191 -4.09 5.73 -22.13
CA GLU A 191 -4.02 5.44 -20.70
C GLU A 191 -5.24 6.03 -19.99
N GLU A 192 -5.97 5.18 -19.27
CA GLU A 192 -7.25 5.51 -18.67
C GLU A 192 -7.39 4.92 -17.26
N ALA A 193 -8.24 5.53 -16.44
CA ALA A 193 -8.62 4.98 -15.16
C ALA A 193 -9.55 3.77 -15.36
N PHE A 194 -9.44 2.77 -14.49
CA PHE A 194 -10.35 1.62 -14.48
C PHE A 194 -11.06 1.49 -13.13
N LEU A 195 -12.24 0.87 -13.20
CA LEU A 195 -12.92 0.23 -12.08
C LEU A 195 -13.08 -1.25 -12.43
N LEU A 196 -12.51 -2.13 -11.62
CA LEU A 196 -12.55 -3.56 -11.79
C LEU A 196 -13.42 -4.19 -10.69
N ASP A 197 -14.41 -4.98 -11.10
CA ASP A 197 -15.22 -5.81 -10.20
C ASP A 197 -14.63 -7.22 -10.14
N THR A 198 -14.14 -7.64 -8.98
CA THR A 198 -13.46 -8.94 -8.81
C THR A 198 -14.41 -10.12 -8.61
N ARG A 199 -15.74 -9.92 -8.68
CA ARG A 199 -16.68 -11.05 -8.62
C ARG A 199 -16.40 -12.00 -9.78
N ARG A 200 -15.97 -13.23 -9.45
CA ARG A 200 -15.97 -14.34 -10.40
C ARG A 200 -17.40 -14.65 -10.80
N THR A 201 -17.82 -14.17 -11.97
CA THR A 201 -18.96 -14.75 -12.68
C THR A 201 -18.44 -15.98 -13.41
N TRP A 202 -18.50 -17.15 -12.75
CA TRP A 202 -18.48 -18.39 -13.51
C TRP A 202 -19.78 -18.45 -14.33
N ARG A 203 -19.65 -18.64 -15.63
CA ARG A 203 -20.66 -19.33 -16.44
C ARG A 203 -20.12 -20.71 -16.77
#